data_AF-W7BA28-F1
#
_entry.id   AF-W7BA28-F1
#
_cell.length_a   1.000
_cell.length_b   1.000
_cell.length_c   1.000
_cell.angle_alpha   90.00
_cell.angle_beta   90.00
_cell.angle_gamma   90.00
#
_symmetry.space_group_name_H-M   'P 1'
#
loop_
_entity.id
_entity.type
_entity.pdbx_description
1 polymer ?
#
loop_
_entity_poly.entity_id
_entity_poly.type
_entity_poly.pdbx_seq_one_letter_code
_entity_poly.pdbx_strand_id
1 'polypeptide(L)'
;MNSNKKYYQTLLFFICYSIICVLSLIFATGVGNGIKLDDNQLIGYIVVILCLTLTCFSFFVVKFRLRRIMITLVMILNVLFVILPYVDMLNFNEGMFVFFIPSGIFFLLTLFLSSEFLISTRKLK
;
A
#
# COMPACT_ATOMS: atom_id res chain seq x y z
N MET A 1 20.25 4.16 13.93
CA MET A 1 19.01 3.34 14.04
C MET A 1 19.19 2.05 13.26
N ASN A 2 19.02 0.89 13.90
CA ASN A 2 19.32 -0.45 13.36
C ASN A 2 18.52 -0.73 12.06
N SER A 3 19.17 -1.15 10.96
CA SER A 3 18.53 -1.37 9.65
C SER A 3 17.34 -2.32 9.70
N ASN A 4 17.37 -3.28 10.63
CA ASN A 4 16.24 -4.18 10.90
C ASN A 4 15.01 -3.43 11.46
N LYS A 5 15.21 -2.48 12.37
CA LYS A 5 14.11 -1.68 12.94
C LYS A 5 13.42 -0.86 11.85
N LYS A 6 14.21 -0.22 10.97
CA LYS A 6 13.68 0.55 9.82
C LYS A 6 12.88 -0.33 8.86
N TYR A 7 13.36 -1.54 8.59
CA TYR A 7 12.65 -2.51 7.75
C TYR A 7 11.28 -2.87 8.32
N TYR A 8 11.21 -3.34 9.56
CA TYR A 8 9.94 -3.73 10.18
C TYR A 8 9.00 -2.56 10.40
N GLN A 9 9.54 -1.36 10.69
CA GLN A 9 8.74 -0.13 10.73
C GLN A 9 8.11 0.15 9.36
N THR A 10 8.87 0.03 8.27
CA THR A 10 8.35 0.23 6.91
C THR A 10 7.22 -0.76 6.60
N LEU A 11 7.40 -2.05 6.94
CA LEU A 11 6.36 -3.07 6.76
C LEU A 11 5.09 -2.77 7.55
N LEU A 12 5.22 -2.30 8.79
CA LEU A 12 4.07 -1.93 9.61
C LEU A 12 3.27 -0.78 8.96
N PHE A 13 3.95 0.25 8.46
CA PHE A 13 3.28 1.35 7.76
C PHE A 13 2.64 0.91 6.43
N PHE A 14 3.23 -0.05 5.71
CA PHE A 14 2.58 -0.65 4.54
C PHE A 14 1.30 -1.41 4.90
N ILE A 15 1.27 -2.14 6.02
CA ILE A 15 0.04 -2.79 6.50
C ILE A 15 -1.01 -1.73 6.83
N CYS A 16 -0.66 -0.71 7.61
CA CYS A 16 -1.59 0.37 7.95
C CYS A 16 -2.15 1.06 6.71
N TYR A 17 -1.29 1.40 5.75
CA TYR A 17 -1.72 2.00 4.49
C TYR A 17 -2.64 1.06 3.71
N SER A 18 -2.29 -0.22 3.60
CA SER A 18 -3.12 -1.20 2.91
C SER A 18 -4.51 -1.36 3.56
N ILE A 19 -4.60 -1.33 4.90
CA ILE A 19 -5.88 -1.35 5.61
C ILE A 19 -6.72 -0.11 5.26
N ILE A 20 -6.10 1.08 5.24
CA ILE A 20 -6.77 2.32 4.81
C ILE A 20 -7.27 2.17 3.38
N CYS A 21 -6.47 1.62 2.47
CA CYS A 21 -6.88 1.37 1.09
C CYS A 21 -8.06 0.39 1.00
N VAL A 22 -8.02 -0.74 1.72
CA VAL A 22 -9.16 -1.69 1.78
C VAL A 22 -10.42 -0.99 2.27
N LEU A 23 -10.34 -0.25 3.39
CA LEU A 23 -11.49 0.47 3.93
C LEU A 23 -11.99 1.51 2.93
N SER A 24 -11.10 2.23 2.26
CA SER A 24 -11.49 3.20 1.23
C SER A 24 -12.27 2.55 0.08
N LEU A 25 -11.89 1.33 -0.33
CA LEU A 25 -12.59 0.58 -1.38
C LEU A 25 -13.95 0.07 -0.89
N ILE A 26 -14.04 -0.39 0.36
CA ILE A 26 -15.30 -0.83 0.95
C ILE A 26 -16.29 0.33 1.02
N PHE A 27 -15.86 1.52 1.44
CA PHE A 27 -16.72 2.69 1.45
C PHE A 27 -17.04 3.21 0.04
N ALA A 28 -16.09 3.08 -0.90
CA ALA A 28 -16.31 3.39 -2.31
C ALA A 28 -17.33 2.44 -2.98
N THR A 29 -17.46 1.18 -2.52
CA THR A 29 -18.43 0.20 -3.07
C THR A 29 -19.90 0.50 -2.73
N GLY A 30 -20.25 1.40 -1.79
CA GLY A 30 -21.63 1.43 -1.26
C GLY A 30 -22.24 2.77 -0.87
N VAL A 31 -23.22 3.24 -1.66
CA VAL A 31 -24.45 3.95 -1.21
C VAL A 31 -25.70 3.43 -1.95
N GLY A 32 -25.71 2.16 -2.36
CA GLY A 32 -26.89 1.49 -2.93
C GLY A 32 -27.10 0.14 -2.25
N ASN A 33 -28.35 -0.23 -1.95
CA ASN A 33 -28.71 -1.51 -1.31
C ASN A 33 -28.10 -2.72 -2.06
N GLY A 34 -26.93 -3.20 -1.62
CA GLY A 34 -26.27 -4.40 -2.12
C GLY A 34 -24.75 -4.23 -2.23
N ILE A 35 -24.01 -5.29 -1.89
CA ILE A 35 -22.58 -5.40 -2.22
C ILE A 35 -22.49 -5.65 -3.73
N LYS A 36 -22.65 -4.60 -4.54
CA LYS A 36 -22.27 -4.64 -5.96
C LYS A 36 -20.79 -4.29 -6.03
N LEU A 37 -19.96 -5.31 -6.20
CA LEU A 37 -18.61 -5.12 -6.69
C LEU A 37 -18.73 -4.53 -8.09
N ASP A 38 -18.49 -3.22 -8.20
CA ASP A 38 -18.27 -2.60 -9.51
C ASP A 38 -16.98 -3.17 -10.10
N ASP A 39 -16.98 -3.53 -11.39
CA ASP A 39 -15.82 -4.13 -12.06
C ASP A 39 -14.59 -3.20 -11.96
N ASN A 40 -14.83 -1.90 -11.90
CA ASN A 40 -13.80 -0.87 -11.69
C ASN A 40 -13.20 -0.88 -10.27
N GLN A 41 -13.83 -1.51 -9.29
CA GLN A 41 -13.27 -1.60 -7.93
C GLN A 41 -12.52 -2.91 -7.70
N LEU A 42 -12.79 -3.94 -8.51
CA LEU A 42 -12.11 -5.23 -8.45
C LEU A 42 -10.59 -5.07 -8.62
N ILE A 43 -10.14 -4.25 -9.56
CA ILE A 43 -8.70 -4.00 -9.78
C ILE A 43 -8.04 -3.36 -8.55
N GLY A 44 -8.74 -2.47 -7.85
CA GLY A 44 -8.29 -1.90 -6.58
C GLY A 44 -8.10 -2.96 -5.52
N TYR A 45 -9.09 -3.84 -5.33
CA TYR A 45 -8.99 -4.95 -4.38
C TYR A 45 -7.83 -5.89 -4.71
N ILE A 46 -7.63 -6.24 -5.99
CA ILE A 46 -6.53 -7.10 -6.43
C ILE A 46 -5.18 -6.49 -6.06
N VAL A 47 -4.97 -5.20 -6.36
CA VAL A 47 -3.71 -4.52 -6.06
C VAL A 47 -3.45 -4.46 -4.56
N VAL A 48 -4.47 -4.13 -3.76
CA VAL A 48 -4.31 -4.02 -2.29
C VAL A 48 -4.07 -5.38 -1.64
N ILE A 49 -4.77 -6.44 -2.08
CA ILE A 49 -4.53 -7.82 -1.61
C ILE A 49 -3.11 -8.28 -1.98
N LEU A 50 -2.65 -7.97 -3.18
CA LEU A 50 -1.28 -8.27 -3.59
C LEU A 50 -0.25 -7.51 -2.73
N CYS A 51 -0.53 -6.24 -2.40
CA CYS A 51 0.29 -5.45 -1.49
C CYS A 51 0.35 -6.08 -0.09
N LEU A 52 -0.79 -6.46 0.48
CA LEU A 52 -0.87 -7.09 1.81
C LEU A 52 -0.13 -8.42 1.84
N THR A 53 -0.36 -9.29 0.85
CA THR A 53 0.27 -10.61 0.78
C THR A 53 1.79 -10.51 0.68
N LEU A 54 2.31 -9.63 -0.18
CA LEU A 54 3.75 -9.37 -0.29
C LEU A 54 4.32 -8.77 1.01
N THR A 55 3.60 -7.85 1.64
CA THR A 55 4.02 -7.23 2.90
C THR A 55 4.09 -8.26 4.03
N CYS A 56 3.08 -9.13 4.15
CA CYS A 56 3.06 -10.23 5.13
C CYS A 56 4.19 -11.23 4.88
N PHE A 57 4.40 -11.64 3.62
CA PHE A 57 5.49 -12.53 3.26
C PHE A 57 6.87 -11.92 3.57
N SER A 58 6.99 -10.60 3.44
CA SER A 58 8.22 -9.85 3.70
C SER A 58 8.70 -9.94 5.16
N PHE A 59 7.84 -10.26 6.13
CA PHE A 59 8.26 -10.48 7.52
C PHE A 59 9.19 -11.69 7.68
N PHE A 60 9.02 -12.71 6.84
CA PHE A 60 9.79 -13.96 6.89
C PHE A 60 11.11 -13.90 6.11
N VAL A 61 11.34 -12.81 5.35
CA VAL A 61 12.55 -12.67 4.53
C VAL A 61 13.75 -12.33 5.41
N VAL A 62 14.76 -13.20 5.39
CA VAL A 62 16.02 -13.00 6.14
C VAL A 62 17.08 -12.30 5.28
N LYS A 63 17.17 -12.64 3.99
CA LYS A 63 18.22 -12.13 3.09
C LYS A 63 18.03 -10.65 2.80
N PHE A 64 19.07 -9.87 3.05
CA PHE A 64 19.04 -8.41 2.94
C PHE A 64 18.70 -7.90 1.53
N ARG A 65 19.24 -8.54 0.49
CA ARG A 65 18.92 -8.20 -0.92
C ARG A 65 17.45 -8.42 -1.26
N LEU A 66 16.86 -9.51 -0.78
CA LEU A 66 15.45 -9.81 -0.98
C LEU A 66 14.56 -8.78 -0.28
N ARG A 67 14.92 -8.34 0.94
CA ARG A 67 14.19 -7.28 1.64
C ARG A 67 14.10 -5.99 0.83
N ARG A 68 15.20 -5.58 0.18
CA ARG A 68 15.19 -4.39 -0.70
C ARG A 68 14.26 -4.58 -1.89
N ILE A 69 14.31 -5.75 -2.54
CA ILE A 69 13.41 -6.07 -3.67
C ILE A 69 11.95 -6.01 -3.23
N MET A 70 11.63 -6.61 -2.08
CA MET A 70 10.27 -6.60 -1.53
C MET A 70 9.75 -5.20 -1.26
N ILE A 71 10.53 -4.36 -0.56
CA ILE A 71 10.13 -2.96 -0.29
C ILE A 71 9.89 -2.20 -1.60
N THR A 72 10.74 -2.38 -2.60
CA THR A 72 10.56 -1.75 -3.91
C THR A 72 9.29 -2.24 -4.61
N LEU A 73 9.01 -3.54 -4.60
CA LEU A 73 7.80 -4.10 -5.20
C LEU A 73 6.53 -3.56 -4.53
N VAL A 74 6.49 -3.54 -3.19
CA VAL A 74 5.35 -3.00 -2.44
C VAL A 74 5.18 -1.50 -2.70
N MET A 75 6.28 -0.74 -2.80
CA MET A 75 6.23 0.67 -3.19
C MET A 75 5.63 0.87 -4.59
N ILE A 76 6.02 0.06 -5.57
CA ILE A 76 5.48 0.13 -6.93
C ILE A 76 3.98 -0.15 -6.92
N LEU A 77 3.52 -1.16 -6.17
CA LEU A 77 2.10 -1.47 -6.04
C LEU A 77 1.30 -0.36 -5.34
N ASN A 78 1.87 0.28 -4.31
CA ASN A 78 1.24 1.44 -3.67
C ASN A 78 1.11 2.62 -4.63
N VAL A 79 2.16 2.91 -5.40
CA VAL A 79 2.11 3.96 -6.44
C VAL A 79 1.08 3.62 -7.51
N LEU A 80 1.03 2.35 -7.96
CA LEU A 80 0.04 1.86 -8.90
C LEU A 80 -1.38 2.11 -8.37
N PHE A 81 -1.65 1.75 -7.11
CA PHE A 81 -2.95 1.98 -6.49
C PHE A 81 -3.36 3.45 -6.49
N VAL A 82 -2.43 4.37 -6.19
CA VAL A 82 -2.68 5.82 -6.22
C VAL A 82 -2.98 6.32 -7.64
N ILE A 83 -2.43 5.68 -8.68
CA ILE A 83 -2.63 6.09 -10.08
C ILE A 83 -3.97 5.59 -10.64
N LEU A 84 -4.48 4.42 -10.21
CA LEU A 84 -5.72 3.82 -10.73
C LEU A 84 -6.93 4.79 -10.87
N PRO A 85 -7.19 5.71 -9.92
CA PRO A 85 -8.30 6.66 -10.04
C PRO A 85 -8.10 7.72 -11.12
N TYR A 86 -6.86 8.05 -11.46
CA TYR A 86 -6.53 9.06 -12.46
C TYR A 86 -6.56 8.51 -13.90
N VAL A 87 -6.71 7.19 -14.04
CA VAL A 87 -6.82 6.49 -15.34
C VAL A 87 -8.20 5.85 -15.50
N ASP A 88 -9.20 6.29 -14.73
CA ASP A 88 -10.58 5.80 -14.72
C ASP A 88 -10.73 4.29 -14.48
N MET A 89 -9.67 3.64 -13.96
CA MET A 89 -9.69 2.23 -13.59
C MET A 89 -10.25 2.02 -12.19
N LEU A 90 -10.46 3.08 -11.41
CA LEU A 90 -10.96 2.99 -10.04
C LEU A 90 -11.79 4.21 -9.66
N ASN A 91 -13.09 4.01 -9.45
CA ASN A 91 -14.01 5.09 -9.12
C ASN A 91 -14.23 5.19 -7.62
N PHE A 92 -14.22 6.43 -7.14
CA PHE A 92 -14.48 6.77 -5.75
C PHE A 92 -15.75 7.61 -5.63
N ASN A 93 -16.57 7.30 -4.62
CA ASN A 93 -17.79 8.03 -4.30
C ASN A 93 -17.58 9.00 -3.13
N GLU A 94 -18.65 9.69 -2.72
CA GLU A 94 -18.59 10.62 -1.59
C GLU A 94 -18.21 9.97 -0.25
N GLY A 95 -18.59 8.70 -0.05
CA GLY A 95 -18.24 7.92 1.14
C GLY A 95 -16.73 7.69 1.28
N MET A 96 -15.96 7.77 0.20
CA MET A 96 -14.50 7.65 0.24
C MET A 96 -13.83 8.91 0.81
N PHE A 97 -14.43 10.11 0.73
CA PHE A 97 -13.74 11.37 1.05
C PHE A 97 -13.09 11.40 2.44
N VAL A 98 -13.66 10.70 3.42
CA VAL A 98 -13.09 10.56 4.78
C VAL A 98 -11.68 9.94 4.76
N PHE A 99 -11.39 9.11 3.78
CA PHE A 99 -10.12 8.41 3.61
C PHE A 99 -9.11 9.15 2.73
N PHE A 100 -9.48 10.26 2.07
CA PHE A 100 -8.58 10.99 1.18
C PHE A 100 -7.35 11.53 1.92
N ILE A 101 -7.58 12.24 3.03
CA ILE A 101 -6.50 12.82 3.86
C ILE A 101 -5.67 11.71 4.53
N PRO A 102 -6.26 10.73 5.24
CA PRO A 102 -5.50 9.62 5.82
C PRO A 102 -4.68 8.84 4.77
N SER A 103 -5.26 8.53 3.61
CA SER A 103 -4.56 7.82 2.54
C SER A 103 -3.37 8.61 2.03
N GLY A 104 -3.53 9.92 1.77
CA GLY A 104 -2.43 10.78 1.34
C GLY A 104 -1.28 10.85 2.35
N ILE A 105 -1.60 11.03 3.64
CA ILE A 105 -0.58 11.09 4.71
C ILE A 105 0.17 9.77 4.82
N PHE A 106 -0.54 8.64 4.89
CA PHE A 106 0.09 7.33 5.02
C PHE A 106 0.89 6.97 3.76
N PHE A 107 0.41 7.32 2.57
CA PHE A 107 1.17 7.15 1.34
C PHE A 107 2.52 7.89 1.40
N LEU A 108 2.51 9.18 1.74
CA LEU A 108 3.75 9.97 1.88
C LEU A 108 4.70 9.40 2.95
N LEU A 109 4.16 8.95 4.10
CA LEU A 109 4.96 8.29 5.13
C LEU A 109 5.58 6.99 4.64
N THR A 110 4.83 6.17 3.90
CA THR A 110 5.35 4.92 3.35
C THR A 110 6.44 5.18 2.31
N LEU A 111 6.29 6.21 1.46
CA LEU A 111 7.33 6.65 0.52
C LEU A 111 8.60 7.10 1.24
N PHE A 112 8.45 7.93 2.27
CA PHE A 112 9.57 8.45 3.06
C PHE A 112 10.34 7.32 3.75
N LEU A 113 9.65 6.46 4.52
CA LEU A 113 10.27 5.36 5.28
C LEU A 113 10.94 4.33 4.36
N SER A 114 10.29 4.01 3.24
CA SER A 114 10.86 3.08 2.26
C SER A 114 12.11 3.64 1.61
N SER A 115 12.10 4.92 1.23
CA SER A 115 13.26 5.61 0.66
C SER A 115 14.41 5.66 1.67
N GLU A 116 14.11 5.98 2.93
CA GLU A 116 15.10 5.99 4.01
C GLU A 116 15.73 4.60 4.22
N PHE A 117 14.92 3.54 4.22
CA PHE A 117 15.40 2.16 4.29
C PHE A 117 16.29 1.81 3.08
N LEU A 118 15.86 2.10 1.86
CA LEU A 118 16.62 1.78 0.65
C LEU A 118 17.94 2.54 0.56
N ILE A 119 17.97 3.82 0.94
CA ILE A 119 19.18 4.65 0.95
C ILE A 119 20.16 4.17 2.02
N SER A 120 19.67 3.99 3.26
CA SER A 120 20.52 3.59 4.39
C SER A 120 21.17 2.22 4.21
N THR A 121 20.62 1.41 3.31
CA THR A 121 21.03 0.03 3.10
C THR A 121 21.73 -0.21 1.77
N ARG A 122 21.95 0.84 0.98
CA ARG A 122 22.67 0.79 -0.30
C ARG A 122 24.10 0.27 -0.17
N LYS A 123 24.74 0.49 0.98
CA LYS A 123 26.13 0.09 1.27
C LYS A 123 26.27 -1.31 1.88
N LEU A 124 25.17 -1.95 2.26
CA LEU A 124 25.14 -3.31 2.81
C LEU A 124 24.99 -4.29 1.63
N LYS A 125 26.12 -4.79 1.11
CA LYS A 125 26.17 -5.74 -0.01
C LYS A 125 25.81 -7.16 0.39
#